data_AF-A0A9Q9XX94-F1
#
_entry.id   AF-A0A9Q9XX94-F1
#
_cell.length_a   1.000
_cell.length_b   1.000
_cell.length_c   1.000
_cell.angle_alpha   90.00
_cell.angle_beta   90.00
_cell.angle_gamma   90.00
#
_symmetry.space_group_name_H-M   'P 1'
#
loop_
_entity.id
_entity.type
_entity.pdbx_description
1 polymer ?
#
loop_
_entity_poly.entity_id
_entity_poly.type
_entity_poly.pdbx_seq_one_letter_code
_entity_poly.pdbx_strand_id
1 'polypeptide(L)'
;MRSTQRDQSRCMMMSGVQLVTQPGRRNFISSVKRTGRSLLTLLLRMRGIIATVVNSEPVAEMSSPRELEAAEYLKKHKIIELMDNLTSMLFFYRPDRPREFLIDQLEKLKVSEVHPGKPPCLFNESNLDALFGVLDPSHQGFITYSQYKEALKTLGIKNFNEFPEGASDDRISQETFMREATEGLVGSAATFQL
;
A
#
# COMPACT_ATOMS: atom_id res chain seq x y z
N MET A 1 -64.30 22.14 -31.68
CA MET A 1 -64.39 23.31 -32.58
C MET A 1 -63.50 24.42 -32.05
N ARG A 2 -62.56 24.88 -32.90
CA ARG A 2 -61.99 26.25 -33.00
C ARG A 2 -61.22 26.87 -31.81
N SER A 3 -59.88 26.76 -31.91
CA SER A 3 -58.89 27.85 -32.06
C SER A 3 -59.00 29.13 -31.21
N THR A 4 -57.91 29.50 -30.52
CA THR A 4 -57.22 30.80 -30.76
C THR A 4 -55.79 30.85 -30.18
N GLN A 5 -54.80 30.99 -31.07
CA GLN A 5 -53.49 31.62 -30.82
C GLN A 5 -53.62 33.14 -31.01
N ARG A 6 -52.83 33.93 -30.26
CA ARG A 6 -52.23 35.25 -30.57
C ARG A 6 -51.67 35.79 -29.24
N ASP A 7 -50.38 35.81 -28.96
CA ASP A 7 -49.24 36.47 -29.62
C ASP A 7 -49.28 38.01 -29.56
N GLN A 8 -48.23 38.57 -28.95
CA GLN A 8 -47.64 39.93 -28.99
C GLN A 8 -47.34 40.47 -27.57
N SER A 9 -46.08 40.59 -27.11
CA SER A 9 -44.88 41.30 -27.61
C SER A 9 -44.64 42.63 -26.87
N ARG A 10 -43.35 42.94 -26.64
CA ARG A 10 -42.70 44.21 -26.16
C ARG A 10 -42.75 44.47 -24.64
N CYS A 11 -41.73 44.97 -23.95
CA CYS A 11 -40.42 45.62 -24.25
C CYS A 11 -39.64 45.60 -22.91
N MET A 12 -38.31 45.38 -22.79
CA MET A 12 -37.27 46.40 -22.93
C MET A 12 -35.85 45.81 -22.71
N MET A 13 -34.95 46.15 -23.63
CA MET A 13 -33.56 46.62 -23.47
C MET A 13 -32.51 45.83 -22.65
N MET A 14 -31.56 45.24 -23.37
CA MET A 14 -30.10 45.50 -23.37
C MET A 14 -29.35 45.79 -22.04
N SER A 15 -28.51 44.84 -21.64
CA SER A 15 -27.13 44.98 -21.12
C SER A 15 -26.55 43.56 -21.06
N GLY A 16 -25.43 43.19 -21.68
CA GLY A 16 -24.17 43.90 -21.80
C GLY A 16 -23.23 43.40 -20.69
N VAL A 17 -22.28 42.54 -21.06
CA VAL A 17 -21.00 42.27 -20.35
C VAL A 17 -21.16 41.48 -19.01
N GLN A 18 -20.44 40.42 -18.61
CA GLN A 18 -19.05 39.98 -18.75
C GLN A 18 -18.97 38.48 -18.40
N LEU A 19 -18.15 37.70 -19.11
CA LEU A 19 -17.66 36.41 -18.61
C LEU A 19 -16.89 36.67 -17.30
N VAL A 20 -17.42 36.23 -16.16
CA VAL A 20 -16.66 36.12 -14.92
C VAL A 20 -15.98 34.76 -14.91
N THR A 21 -14.75 34.75 -15.40
CA THR A 21 -13.76 33.71 -15.11
C THR A 21 -13.47 33.71 -13.61
N GLN A 22 -14.01 32.75 -12.87
CA GLN A 22 -13.63 32.55 -11.46
C GLN A 22 -12.29 31.80 -11.37
N PRO A 23 -11.25 32.39 -10.74
CA PRO A 23 -9.96 31.74 -10.54
C PRO A 23 -9.97 31.01 -9.19
N GLY A 24 -10.44 29.76 -9.16
CA GLY A 24 -10.63 29.03 -7.89
C GLY A 24 -10.00 27.64 -7.78
N ARG A 25 -9.39 27.09 -8.84
CA ARG A 25 -8.96 25.68 -8.89
C ARG A 25 -7.43 25.46 -8.94
N ARG A 26 -6.63 26.36 -8.38
CA ARG A 26 -5.16 26.13 -8.25
C ARG A 26 -4.72 25.64 -6.86
N ASN A 27 -5.56 25.76 -5.83
CA ASN A 27 -5.11 25.57 -4.45
C ASN A 27 -5.41 24.20 -3.82
N PHE A 28 -6.19 23.32 -4.49
CA PHE A 28 -6.49 21.98 -3.95
C PHE A 28 -5.43 20.94 -4.33
N ILE A 29 -4.89 21.04 -5.56
CA ILE A 29 -3.80 20.18 -6.04
C ILE A 29 -2.49 20.44 -5.25
N SER A 30 -2.30 21.66 -4.72
CA SER A 30 -1.14 21.99 -3.88
C SER A 30 -1.21 21.41 -2.47
N SER A 31 -2.41 21.07 -1.97
CA SER A 31 -2.56 20.51 -0.62
C SER A 31 -2.33 19.00 -0.58
N VAL A 32 -2.86 18.26 -1.57
CA VAL A 32 -2.62 16.81 -1.71
C VAL A 32 -1.15 16.50 -2.07
N LYS A 33 -0.49 17.38 -2.84
CA LYS A 33 0.94 17.26 -3.15
C LYS A 33 1.88 17.51 -1.97
N ARG A 34 1.41 18.11 -0.86
CA ARG A 34 2.24 18.33 0.33
C ARG A 34 2.24 17.12 1.27
N THR A 35 1.11 16.42 1.41
CA THR A 35 1.02 15.26 2.32
C THR A 35 1.60 13.99 1.70
N GLY A 36 1.39 13.74 0.40
CA GLY A 36 1.98 12.58 -0.29
C GLY A 36 3.50 12.66 -0.42
N ARG A 37 4.05 13.88 -0.56
CA ARG A 37 5.50 14.11 -0.50
C ARG A 37 6.08 13.77 0.86
N SER A 38 5.34 13.95 1.95
CA SER A 38 5.84 13.62 3.30
C SER A 38 6.05 12.12 3.47
N LEU A 39 5.11 11.28 3.02
CA LEU A 39 5.24 9.82 3.08
C LEU A 39 6.30 9.29 2.12
N LEU A 40 6.35 9.80 0.87
CA LEU A 40 7.39 9.42 -0.08
C LEU A 40 8.79 9.85 0.39
N THR A 41 8.91 11.03 0.99
CA THR A 41 10.20 11.52 1.55
C THR A 41 10.59 10.74 2.80
N LEU A 42 9.62 10.31 3.63
CA LEU A 42 9.87 9.43 4.77
C LEU A 42 10.29 8.03 4.30
N LEU A 43 9.63 7.46 3.28
CA LEU A 43 9.97 6.18 2.66
C LEU A 43 11.34 6.21 1.96
N LEU A 44 11.66 7.29 1.25
CA LEU A 44 12.97 7.52 0.62
C LEU A 44 14.07 7.73 1.66
N ARG A 45 13.77 8.40 2.79
CA ARG A 45 14.72 8.56 3.91
C ARG A 45 14.92 7.26 4.69
N MET A 46 13.88 6.44 4.86
CA MET A 46 13.99 5.08 5.41
C MET A 46 14.85 4.21 4.48
N ARG A 47 14.65 4.28 3.15
CA ARG A 47 15.51 3.58 2.15
C ARG A 47 16.98 4.02 2.23
N GLY A 48 17.26 5.31 2.41
CA GLY A 48 18.63 5.84 2.48
C GLY A 48 19.40 5.42 3.73
N ILE A 49 18.72 5.24 4.86
CA ILE A 49 19.34 4.79 6.12
C ILE A 49 19.57 3.28 6.11
N ILE A 50 18.67 2.50 5.48
CA ILE A 50 18.83 1.04 5.35
C ILE A 50 19.97 0.69 4.37
N ALA A 51 20.15 1.44 3.28
CA ALA A 51 21.20 1.18 2.28
C ALA A 51 22.64 1.29 2.83
N THR A 52 22.86 2.03 3.92
CA THR A 52 24.19 2.13 4.56
C THR A 52 24.43 1.11 5.68
N VAL A 53 23.39 0.37 6.10
CA VAL A 53 23.53 -0.69 7.12
C VAL A 53 23.64 -2.07 6.48
N VAL A 54 23.22 -2.23 5.22
CA VAL A 54 23.31 -3.51 4.48
C VAL A 54 24.43 -3.44 3.43
N ASN A 55 25.66 -3.23 3.88
CA ASN A 55 26.87 -3.55 3.13
C ASN A 55 27.85 -4.24 4.07
N SER A 56 27.42 -5.38 4.63
CA SER A 56 28.35 -6.43 5.04
C SER A 56 28.48 -7.38 3.84
N GLU A 57 29.65 -7.35 3.21
CA GLU A 57 30.07 -8.40 2.27
C GLU A 57 29.92 -9.77 2.95
N PRO A 58 29.62 -10.85 2.20
CA PRO A 58 29.40 -12.15 2.78
C PRO A 58 30.74 -12.70 3.23
N VAL A 59 31.08 -12.47 4.50
CA VAL A 59 32.11 -13.27 5.17
C VAL A 59 31.53 -14.67 5.21
N ALA A 60 32.05 -15.55 4.35
CA ALA A 60 31.90 -16.99 4.50
C ALA A 60 32.66 -17.39 5.77
N GLU A 61 32.15 -16.96 6.92
CA GLU A 61 32.69 -17.30 8.22
C GLU A 61 32.19 -18.70 8.53
N MET A 62 33.12 -19.59 8.90
CA MET A 62 32.83 -20.96 9.28
C MET A 62 31.83 -20.98 10.44
N SER A 63 30.54 -21.01 10.10
CA SER A 63 29.47 -21.19 11.08
C SER A 63 29.63 -22.56 11.68
N SER A 64 29.80 -22.64 13.00
CA SER A 64 29.76 -23.91 13.71
C SER A 64 28.48 -24.67 13.36
N PRO A 65 28.46 -26.01 13.42
CA PRO A 65 27.25 -26.78 13.12
C PRO A 65 26.01 -26.28 13.90
N ARG A 66 26.21 -25.80 15.13
CA ARG A 66 25.16 -25.20 15.97
C ARG A 66 24.63 -23.86 15.43
N GLU A 67 25.49 -23.01 14.90
CA GLU A 67 25.06 -21.73 14.31
C GLU A 67 24.26 -21.96 13.02
N LEU A 68 24.65 -22.96 12.23
CA LEU A 68 23.91 -23.33 11.03
C LEU A 68 22.53 -23.90 11.38
N GLU A 69 22.45 -24.82 12.35
CA GLU A 69 21.18 -25.34 12.87
C GLU A 69 20.27 -24.22 13.42
N ALA A 70 20.82 -23.27 14.17
CA ALA A 70 20.08 -22.13 14.68
C ALA A 70 19.56 -21.21 13.56
N ALA A 71 20.39 -20.93 12.55
CA ALA A 71 20.00 -20.12 11.40
C ALA A 71 18.89 -20.81 10.59
N GLU A 72 18.99 -22.12 10.37
CA GLU A 72 17.95 -22.91 9.73
C GLU A 72 16.65 -22.90 10.52
N TYR A 73 16.71 -23.02 11.85
CA TYR A 73 15.54 -22.92 12.72
C TYR A 73 14.86 -21.55 12.60
N LEU A 74 15.62 -20.46 12.72
CA LEU A 74 15.08 -19.10 12.59
C LEU A 74 14.41 -18.87 11.23
N LYS A 75 15.03 -19.36 10.15
CA LYS A 75 14.51 -19.26 8.79
C LYS A 75 13.26 -20.12 8.60
N LYS A 76 13.30 -21.38 9.03
CA LYS A 76 12.18 -22.33 8.93
C LYS A 76 10.94 -21.79 9.64
N HIS A 77 11.13 -21.21 10.81
CA HIS A 77 10.04 -20.67 11.63
C HIS A 77 9.75 -19.19 11.34
N LYS A 78 10.42 -18.57 10.35
CA LYS A 78 10.28 -17.16 9.96
C LYS A 78 10.30 -16.17 11.15
N ILE A 79 11.12 -16.47 12.17
CA ILE A 79 11.12 -15.73 13.44
C ILE A 79 11.55 -14.27 13.22
N ILE A 80 12.47 -14.03 12.28
CA ILE A 80 12.91 -12.68 11.93
C ILE A 80 11.75 -11.87 11.33
N GLU A 81 10.99 -12.45 10.39
CA GLU A 81 9.83 -11.80 9.79
C GLU A 81 8.75 -11.46 10.82
N LEU A 82 8.51 -12.34 11.80
CA LEU A 82 7.58 -12.06 12.90
C LEU A 82 8.04 -10.85 13.71
N MET A 83 9.32 -10.80 14.08
CA MET A 83 9.88 -9.68 14.84
C MET A 83 9.82 -8.37 14.06
N ASP A 84 10.13 -8.40 12.75
CA ASP A 84 10.01 -7.23 11.86
C ASP A 84 8.57 -6.71 11.79
N ASN A 85 7.59 -7.61 11.70
CA ASN A 85 6.17 -7.25 11.69
C ASN A 85 5.72 -6.61 13.01
N LEU A 86 6.04 -7.24 14.15
CA LEU A 86 5.67 -6.75 15.48
C LEU A 86 6.32 -5.39 15.79
N THR A 87 7.59 -5.23 15.46
CA THR A 87 8.30 -3.96 15.66
C THR A 87 7.75 -2.87 14.74
N SER A 88 7.44 -3.19 13.47
CA SER A 88 6.78 -2.25 12.55
C SER A 88 5.43 -1.79 13.08
N MET A 89 4.62 -2.70 13.64
CA MET A 89 3.35 -2.36 14.27
C MET A 89 3.52 -1.42 15.47
N LEU A 90 4.54 -1.62 16.32
CA LEU A 90 4.84 -0.72 17.43
C LEU A 90 5.21 0.69 16.95
N PHE A 91 6.05 0.79 15.91
CA PHE A 91 6.46 2.09 15.36
C PHE A 91 5.30 2.85 14.71
N PHE A 92 4.38 2.12 14.09
CA PHE A 92 3.21 2.68 13.41
C PHE A 92 2.12 3.11 14.40
N TYR A 93 1.65 2.19 15.24
CA TYR A 93 0.51 2.45 16.14
C TYR A 93 0.90 3.23 17.39
N ARG A 94 2.17 3.17 17.83
CA ARG A 94 2.69 3.82 19.05
C ARG A 94 1.73 3.69 20.25
N PRO A 95 1.37 2.45 20.64
CA PRO A 95 0.43 2.24 21.73
C PRO A 95 1.01 2.71 23.07
N ASP A 96 0.15 3.24 23.95
CA ASP A 96 0.54 3.65 25.30
C ASP A 96 1.06 2.48 26.15
N ARG A 97 0.56 1.26 25.87
CA ARG A 97 0.88 0.02 26.58
C ARG A 97 1.44 -1.02 25.61
N PRO A 98 2.73 -0.91 25.19
CA PRO A 98 3.29 -1.70 24.10
C PRO A 98 3.33 -3.21 24.39
N ARG A 99 3.54 -3.61 25.65
CA ARG A 99 3.53 -5.03 26.04
C ARG A 99 2.16 -5.66 25.83
N GLU A 100 1.09 -4.98 26.26
CA GLU A 100 -0.29 -5.49 26.13
C GLU A 100 -0.70 -5.57 24.67
N PHE A 101 -0.34 -4.56 23.88
CA PHE A 101 -0.54 -4.56 22.44
C PHE A 101 0.13 -5.76 21.76
N LEU A 102 1.41 -6.04 22.06
CA LEU A 102 2.12 -7.18 21.48
C LEU A 102 1.48 -8.53 21.84
N ILE A 103 1.02 -8.68 23.09
CA ILE A 103 0.32 -9.89 23.52
C ILE A 103 -0.95 -10.09 22.70
N ASP A 104 -1.77 -9.05 22.54
CA ASP A 104 -2.99 -9.10 21.72
C ASP A 104 -2.68 -9.42 20.23
N GLN A 105 -1.61 -8.89 19.66
CA GLN A 105 -1.20 -9.24 18.28
C GLN A 105 -0.78 -10.71 18.16
N LEU A 106 -0.03 -11.24 19.14
CA LEU A 106 0.39 -12.64 19.16
C LEU A 106 -0.79 -13.59 19.38
N GLU A 107 -1.76 -13.23 20.22
CA GLU A 107 -3.00 -13.98 20.41
C GLU A 107 -3.83 -14.04 19.13
N LYS A 108 -3.94 -12.93 18.39
CA LYS A 108 -4.61 -12.89 17.09
C LYS A 108 -3.91 -13.77 16.05
N LEU A 109 -2.59 -13.77 16.01
CA LEU A 109 -1.81 -14.66 15.14
C LEU A 109 -2.09 -16.13 15.47
N LYS A 110 -2.09 -16.50 16.75
CA LYS A 110 -2.37 -17.86 17.21
C LYS A 110 -3.78 -18.33 16.84
N VAL A 111 -4.79 -17.46 16.92
CA VAL A 111 -6.17 -17.82 16.52
C VAL A 111 -6.29 -17.97 14.99
N SER A 112 -5.57 -17.14 14.22
CA SER A 112 -5.55 -17.23 12.75
C SER A 112 -4.89 -18.49 12.18
N GLU A 113 -4.22 -19.28 13.03
CA GLU A 113 -3.72 -20.61 12.68
C GLU A 113 -4.87 -21.63 12.60
N VAL A 114 -5.80 -21.57 13.55
CA VAL A 114 -6.89 -22.56 13.71
C VAL A 114 -8.06 -22.23 12.78
N HIS A 115 -8.28 -20.95 12.50
CA HIS A 115 -9.30 -20.49 11.56
C HIS A 115 -8.59 -19.68 10.48
N PRO A 116 -8.84 -19.93 9.17
CA PRO A 116 -8.25 -19.17 8.07
C PRO A 116 -8.82 -17.74 7.99
N GLY A 117 -8.68 -16.99 9.09
CA GLY A 117 -8.95 -15.57 9.18
C GLY A 117 -7.70 -14.77 8.79
N LYS A 118 -7.89 -13.50 8.48
CA LYS A 118 -6.81 -12.61 8.07
C LYS A 118 -5.85 -12.39 9.26
N PRO A 119 -4.58 -12.80 9.18
CA PRO A 119 -3.61 -12.55 10.24
C PRO A 119 -3.45 -11.03 10.45
N PRO A 120 -3.11 -10.57 11.65
CA PRO A 120 -2.83 -9.15 11.89
C PRO A 120 -1.70 -8.69 10.96
N CYS A 121 -2.02 -7.72 10.12
CA CYS A 121 -1.14 -7.14 9.14
C CYS A 121 -1.15 -5.62 9.29
N LEU A 122 -0.01 -4.98 9.06
CA LEU A 122 0.12 -3.53 9.08
C LEU A 122 -0.74 -2.87 7.99
N PHE A 123 -0.83 -3.52 6.83
CA PHE A 123 -1.51 -2.98 5.65
C PHE A 123 -2.92 -3.56 5.55
N ASN A 124 -3.91 -2.67 5.48
CA ASN A 124 -5.28 -3.01 5.19
C ASN A 124 -5.65 -2.70 3.73
N GLU A 125 -6.86 -3.05 3.34
CA GLU A 125 -7.37 -2.87 1.97
C GLU A 125 -7.38 -1.39 1.54
N SER A 126 -7.72 -0.47 2.45
CA SER A 126 -7.66 0.97 2.18
C SER A 126 -6.23 1.46 1.95
N ASN A 127 -5.22 0.88 2.61
CA ASN A 127 -3.82 1.21 2.34
C ASN A 127 -3.40 0.74 0.95
N LEU A 128 -3.86 -0.43 0.50
CA LEU A 128 -3.56 -0.96 -0.83
C LEU A 128 -4.24 -0.15 -1.93
N ASP A 129 -5.50 0.24 -1.72
CA ASP A 129 -6.24 1.13 -2.63
C ASP A 129 -5.54 2.49 -2.78
N ALA A 130 -5.12 3.10 -1.66
CA ALA A 130 -4.35 4.33 -1.67
C ALA A 130 -2.99 4.17 -2.38
N LEU A 131 -2.30 3.04 -2.18
CA LEU A 131 -1.04 2.75 -2.87
C LEU A 131 -1.26 2.61 -4.38
N PHE A 132 -2.32 1.93 -4.81
CA PHE A 132 -2.66 1.83 -6.23
C PHE A 132 -2.91 3.21 -6.85
N GLY A 133 -3.67 4.07 -6.16
CA GLY A 133 -3.89 5.45 -6.62
C GLY A 133 -2.61 6.30 -6.72
N VAL A 134 -1.56 5.99 -5.96
CA VAL A 134 -0.24 6.64 -6.10
C VAL A 134 0.53 6.11 -7.33
N LEU A 135 0.35 4.83 -7.68
CA LEU A 135 0.99 4.18 -8.82
C LEU A 135 0.29 4.52 -10.14
N ASP A 136 -1.01 4.78 -10.12
CA ASP A 136 -1.82 5.26 -11.24
C ASP A 136 -2.30 6.71 -11.03
N PRO A 137 -1.39 7.71 -11.13
CA PRO A 137 -1.75 9.12 -10.98
C PRO A 137 -2.64 9.65 -12.12
N SER A 138 -2.74 8.90 -13.23
CA SER A 138 -3.54 9.24 -14.39
C SER A 138 -4.97 8.68 -14.32
N HIS A 139 -5.27 7.86 -13.31
CA HIS A 139 -6.56 7.16 -13.15
C HIS A 139 -6.96 6.36 -14.40
N GLN A 140 -5.99 5.68 -15.01
CA GLN A 140 -6.20 4.82 -16.18
C GLN A 140 -6.80 3.45 -15.81
N GLY A 141 -6.75 3.08 -14.53
CA GLY A 141 -7.29 1.82 -14.00
C GLY A 141 -6.30 0.64 -14.07
N PHE A 142 -5.06 0.88 -14.46
CA PHE A 142 -4.01 -0.13 -14.54
C PHE A 142 -2.64 0.45 -14.18
N ILE A 143 -1.73 -0.43 -13.74
CA ILE A 143 -0.32 -0.13 -13.50
C ILE A 143 0.56 -1.04 -14.36
N THR A 144 1.79 -0.61 -14.59
CA THR A 144 2.77 -1.44 -15.30
C THR A 144 3.27 -2.58 -14.42
N TYR A 145 3.80 -3.63 -15.03
CA TYR A 145 4.41 -4.76 -14.33
C TYR A 145 5.61 -4.34 -13.48
N SER A 146 6.37 -3.34 -13.93
CA SER A 146 7.46 -2.77 -13.13
C SER A 146 6.95 -2.09 -11.85
N GLN A 147 5.87 -1.32 -11.94
CA GLN A 147 5.23 -0.67 -10.78
C GLN A 147 4.65 -1.70 -9.82
N TYR A 148 3.99 -2.75 -10.34
CA TYR A 148 3.50 -3.87 -9.54
C TYR A 148 4.62 -4.51 -8.71
N LYS A 149 5.74 -4.89 -9.34
CA LYS A 149 6.86 -5.53 -8.63
C LYS A 149 7.45 -4.63 -7.55
N GLU A 150 7.67 -3.36 -7.87
CA GLU A 150 8.24 -2.41 -6.92
C GLU A 150 7.29 -2.11 -5.76
N ALA A 151 5.98 -2.08 -6.02
CA ALA A 151 4.96 -1.92 -4.99
C ALA A 151 4.95 -3.10 -4.01
N LEU A 152 4.93 -4.33 -4.51
CA LEU A 152 4.95 -5.53 -3.66
C LEU A 152 6.22 -5.63 -2.82
N LYS A 153 7.39 -5.34 -3.40
CA LYS A 153 8.64 -5.25 -2.64
C LYS A 153 8.59 -4.17 -1.56
N THR A 154 7.97 -3.02 -1.86
CA THR A 154 7.81 -1.92 -0.89
C THR A 154 6.90 -2.30 0.27
N LEU A 155 5.92 -3.16 0.03
CA LEU A 155 5.07 -3.78 1.06
C LEU A 155 5.79 -4.89 1.85
N GLY A 156 7.04 -5.22 1.51
CA GLY A 156 7.81 -6.29 2.16
C GLY A 156 7.45 -7.70 1.67
N ILE A 157 6.68 -7.81 0.58
CA ILE A 157 6.28 -9.09 0.01
C ILE A 157 7.43 -9.62 -0.84
N LYS A 158 8.08 -10.69 -0.35
CA LYS A 158 9.23 -11.32 -1.03
C LYS A 158 8.81 -12.35 -2.09
N ASN A 159 7.73 -13.08 -1.81
CA ASN A 159 7.20 -14.12 -2.69
C ASN A 159 5.87 -13.62 -3.25
N PHE A 160 5.82 -13.38 -4.55
CA PHE A 160 4.63 -12.91 -5.25
C PHE A 160 4.53 -13.57 -6.63
N ASN A 161 3.34 -13.54 -7.23
CA ASN A 161 3.14 -14.04 -8.58
C ASN A 161 3.93 -13.20 -9.58
N GLU A 162 4.90 -13.84 -10.26
CA GLU A 162 5.71 -13.19 -11.29
C GLU A 162 4.96 -13.00 -12.62
N PHE A 163 3.85 -13.72 -12.82
CA PHE A 163 3.03 -13.71 -14.02
C PHE A 163 1.55 -13.41 -13.68
N PRO A 164 1.26 -12.23 -13.09
CA PRO A 164 -0.11 -11.86 -12.78
C PRO A 164 -0.91 -11.60 -14.06
N GLU A 165 -2.23 -11.66 -13.94
CA GLU A 165 -3.15 -11.30 -15.02
C GLU A 165 -2.90 -9.86 -15.50
N GLY A 166 -2.76 -9.68 -16.82
CA GLY A 166 -2.41 -8.40 -17.43
C GLY A 166 -0.90 -8.11 -17.51
N ALA A 167 -0.02 -8.98 -17.00
CA ALA A 167 1.42 -8.82 -17.13
C ALA A 167 1.92 -8.84 -18.59
N SER A 168 1.31 -9.66 -19.45
CA SER A 168 1.68 -9.75 -20.88
C SER A 168 1.47 -8.44 -21.63
N ASP A 169 0.45 -7.68 -21.22
CA ASP A 169 0.07 -6.43 -21.85
C ASP A 169 0.63 -5.20 -21.11
N ASP A 170 1.44 -5.42 -20.07
CA ASP A 170 1.94 -4.39 -19.14
C ASP A 170 0.82 -3.54 -18.51
N ARG A 171 -0.33 -4.17 -18.27
CA ARG A 171 -1.56 -3.54 -17.77
C ARG A 171 -2.17 -4.39 -16.67
N ILE A 172 -1.64 -4.25 -15.48
CA ILE A 172 -2.17 -4.93 -14.29
C ILE A 172 -3.30 -4.08 -13.72
N SER A 173 -4.50 -4.65 -13.68
CA SER A 173 -5.68 -3.96 -13.15
C SER A 173 -5.57 -3.76 -11.64
N GLN A 174 -6.37 -2.83 -11.12
CA GLN A 174 -6.51 -2.64 -9.68
C GLN A 174 -6.93 -3.94 -8.97
N GLU A 175 -7.89 -4.67 -9.53
CA GLU A 175 -8.37 -5.93 -8.97
C GLU A 175 -7.24 -6.97 -8.84
N THR A 176 -6.47 -7.15 -9.91
CA THR A 176 -5.33 -8.08 -9.90
C THR A 176 -4.29 -7.66 -8.87
N PHE A 177 -3.93 -6.37 -8.82
CA PHE A 177 -2.99 -5.87 -7.81
C PHE A 177 -3.49 -6.12 -6.38
N MET A 178 -4.76 -5.82 -6.10
CA MET A 178 -5.35 -5.97 -4.77
C MET A 178 -5.37 -7.42 -4.31
N ARG A 179 -5.72 -8.35 -5.21
CA ARG A 179 -5.71 -9.79 -4.97
C ARG A 179 -4.31 -10.28 -4.63
N GLU A 180 -3.34 -10.04 -5.52
CA GLU A 180 -1.96 -10.49 -5.37
C GLU A 180 -1.27 -9.86 -4.14
N ALA A 181 -1.50 -8.57 -3.88
CA ALA A 181 -0.97 -7.91 -2.70
C ALA A 181 -1.56 -8.47 -1.40
N THR A 182 -2.88 -8.75 -1.37
CA THR A 182 -3.53 -9.34 -0.20
C THR A 182 -3.01 -10.74 0.08
N GLU A 183 -2.91 -11.58 -0.96
CA GLU A 183 -2.36 -12.93 -0.85
C GLU A 183 -0.89 -12.90 -0.39
N GLY A 184 -0.08 -12.01 -0.97
CA GLY A 184 1.31 -11.82 -0.56
C GLY A 184 1.48 -11.36 0.89
N LEU A 185 0.63 -10.45 1.37
CA LEU A 185 0.63 -10.00 2.76
C LEU A 185 0.22 -11.13 3.72
N VAL A 186 -0.77 -11.94 3.36
CA VAL A 186 -1.17 -13.11 4.16
C VAL A 186 -0.04 -14.14 4.21
N GLY A 187 0.61 -14.43 3.08
CA GLY A 187 1.74 -15.37 3.02
C GLY A 187 2.98 -14.91 3.82
N SER A 188 3.20 -13.60 3.89
CA SER A 188 4.25 -13.00 4.73
C SER A 188 3.90 -13.03 6.23
N ALA A 189 2.62 -12.89 6.57
CA ALA A 189 2.14 -12.91 7.96
C ALA A 189 1.85 -14.32 8.51
N ALA A 190 1.70 -15.33 7.63
CA ALA A 190 1.64 -16.74 7.99
C ALA A 190 3.03 -17.20 8.45
N THR A 191 3.28 -16.97 9.73
CA THR A 191 4.49 -17.32 10.44
C THR A 191 4.12 -18.37 11.47
N PHE A 192 4.72 -19.56 11.37
CA PHE A 192 4.64 -20.75 12.22
C PHE A 192 3.97 -22.00 11.62
N GLN A 193 4.76 -23.06 11.49
CA GLN A 193 4.36 -24.44 11.71
C GLN A 193 5.04 -24.86 13.02
N LEU A 194 4.26 -25.32 14.01
CA LEU A 194 4.77 -25.96 15.22
C LEU A 194 5.23 -27.39 14.93
#